data_AF-A0A6C0EQ56-F1
#
_entry.id   AF-A0A6C0EQ56-F1
#
_cell.length_a   1.000
_cell.length_b   1.000
_cell.length_c   1.000
_cell.angle_alpha   90.00
_cell.angle_beta   90.00
_cell.angle_gamma   90.00
#
_symmetry.space_group_name_H-M   'P 1'
#
loop_
_entity.id
_entity.type
_entity.pdbx_description
1 polymer ?
#
loop_
_entity_poly.entity_id
_entity_poly.type
_entity_poly.pdbx_seq_one_letter_code
_entity_poly.pdbx_strand_id
1 'polypeptide(L)'
;MSFNRTKYDNCSYKVDLKSSVDTLGYILSPYRYENGNKCMHQLGLVGGTSVSHIKGNMVDLESELRGQTRIISKCPDNLYTPSNNGIITNDKTEPIDQEMKHLPSCQSIMYRSVPLPPPLKINNC
;
A
#
# COMPACT_ATOMS: atom_id res chain seq x y z
N MET A 1 24.12 -30.08 -11.91
CA MET A 1 22.85 -30.82 -11.86
C MET A 1 21.88 -30.12 -12.81
N SER A 2 21.50 -30.74 -13.93
CA SER A 2 20.45 -30.17 -14.79
C SER A 2 19.09 -30.65 -14.28
N PHE A 3 18.23 -29.72 -13.88
CA PHE A 3 16.89 -30.01 -13.38
C PHE A 3 15.97 -30.31 -14.57
N ASN A 4 15.88 -31.57 -15.00
CA ASN A 4 15.13 -31.99 -16.20
C ASN A 4 13.65 -32.31 -15.93
N ARG A 5 13.07 -31.81 -14.83
CA ARG A 5 11.66 -32.07 -14.47
C ARG A 5 10.80 -30.90 -14.94
N THR A 6 9.73 -31.18 -15.68
CA THR A 6 8.80 -30.17 -16.25
C THR A 6 8.22 -29.24 -15.19
N LYS A 7 8.00 -29.72 -13.96
CA LYS A 7 7.55 -28.90 -12.83
C LYS A 7 8.51 -27.75 -12.47
N TYR A 8 9.80 -27.90 -12.72
CA TYR A 8 10.82 -26.88 -12.45
C TYR A 8 11.14 -26.04 -13.69
N ASP A 9 10.42 -26.25 -14.80
CA ASP A 9 10.46 -25.32 -15.91
C ASP A 9 9.92 -23.97 -15.44
N ASN A 10 10.64 -22.91 -15.78
CA ASN A 10 10.29 -21.53 -15.48
C ASN A 10 8.89 -21.19 -16.03
N CYS A 11 8.47 -21.81 -17.14
CA CYS A 11 7.11 -21.67 -17.66
C CYS A 11 6.07 -22.35 -16.76
N SER A 12 6.29 -23.59 -16.34
CA SER A 12 5.37 -24.33 -15.46
C SER A 12 5.19 -23.61 -14.13
N TYR A 13 6.29 -23.15 -13.53
CA TYR A 13 6.25 -22.42 -12.27
C TYR A 13 5.43 -21.12 -12.37
N LYS A 14 5.62 -20.35 -13.44
CA LYS A 14 4.85 -19.12 -13.69
C LYS A 14 3.36 -19.40 -13.90
N VAL A 15 3.01 -20.49 -14.59
CA VAL A 15 1.61 -20.89 -14.80
C VAL A 15 0.96 -21.32 -13.49
N ASP A 16 1.64 -22.12 -12.68
CA ASP A 16 1.13 -22.57 -11.37
C ASP A 16 0.91 -21.37 -10.44
N LEU A 17 1.87 -20.44 -10.37
CA LEU A 17 1.72 -19.17 -9.65
C LEU A 17 0.52 -18.39 -10.16
N LYS A 18 0.45 -18.14 -11.48
CA LYS A 18 -0.62 -17.37 -12.10
C LYS A 18 -1.99 -17.96 -11.82
N SER A 19 -2.16 -19.27 -11.94
CA SER A 19 -3.43 -19.96 -11.69
C SER A 19 -3.93 -19.77 -10.25
N SER A 20 -3.01 -19.60 -9.30
CA SER A 20 -3.33 -19.35 -7.90
C SER A 20 -3.76 -17.91 -7.64
N VAL A 21 -3.07 -16.92 -8.24
CA VAL A 21 -3.38 -15.49 -8.03
C VAL A 21 -4.50 -14.94 -8.92
N ASP A 22 -4.71 -15.50 -10.11
CA ASP A 22 -5.74 -15.03 -11.06
C ASP A 22 -7.15 -15.19 -10.49
N THR A 23 -7.41 -16.27 -9.75
CA THR A 23 -8.72 -16.49 -9.11
C THR A 23 -9.05 -15.39 -8.11
N LEU A 24 -8.09 -14.99 -7.28
CA LEU A 24 -8.22 -13.87 -6.36
C LEU A 24 -8.45 -12.55 -7.12
N GLY A 25 -7.71 -12.34 -8.22
CA GLY A 25 -7.88 -11.15 -9.07
C GLY A 25 -9.27 -11.03 -9.67
N TYR A 26 -9.89 -12.15 -10.07
CA TYR A 26 -11.27 -12.18 -10.55
C TYR A 26 -12.29 -11.89 -9.43
N ILE A 27 -12.09 -12.48 -8.25
CA ILE A 27 -12.99 -12.29 -7.09
C ILE A 27 -12.94 -10.83 -6.59
N LEU A 28 -11.74 -10.27 -6.45
CA LEU A 28 -11.56 -8.87 -6.03
C LEU A 28 -12.00 -7.90 -7.13
N SER A 29 -11.80 -8.25 -8.41
CA SER A 29 -12.12 -7.43 -9.58
C SER A 29 -11.70 -5.95 -9.43
N PRO A 30 -10.40 -5.68 -9.14
CA PRO A 30 -9.91 -4.33 -8.84
C PRO A 30 -10.16 -3.35 -9.98
N TYR A 31 -10.13 -3.82 -11.23
CA TYR A 31 -10.44 -3.00 -12.41
C TYR A 31 -11.85 -2.40 -12.42
N ARG A 32 -12.80 -2.97 -11.65
CA ARG A 32 -14.18 -2.51 -11.58
C ARG A 32 -14.47 -1.66 -10.35
N TYR A 33 -13.85 -2.01 -9.21
CA TYR A 33 -14.19 -1.43 -7.91
C TYR A 33 -13.09 -0.55 -7.31
N GLU A 34 -11.90 -0.51 -7.91
CA GLU A 34 -10.80 0.33 -7.45
C GLU A 34 -10.44 1.39 -8.50
N ASN A 35 -10.20 2.61 -8.02
CA ASN A 35 -9.64 3.66 -8.86
C ASN A 35 -8.12 3.48 -8.94
N GLY A 36 -7.58 3.34 -10.16
CA GLY A 36 -6.14 3.27 -10.38
C GLY A 36 -5.39 4.49 -9.86
N ASN A 37 -6.03 5.66 -9.90
CA ASN A 37 -5.52 6.88 -9.27
C ASN A 37 -6.06 7.00 -7.84
N LYS A 38 -5.32 6.45 -6.88
CA LYS A 38 -5.69 6.51 -5.46
C LYS A 38 -5.84 7.96 -5.01
N CYS A 39 -6.95 8.25 -4.36
CA CYS A 39 -7.30 9.58 -3.85
C CYS A 39 -8.23 9.44 -2.64
N MET A 40 -8.30 10.47 -1.80
CA MET A 40 -9.07 10.47 -0.56
C MET A 40 -10.26 11.43 -0.63
N HIS A 41 -11.37 11.07 0.01
CA HIS A 41 -12.50 11.98 0.21
C HIS A 41 -12.12 13.13 1.14
N GLN A 42 -12.46 14.36 0.78
CA GLN A 42 -12.09 15.57 1.57
C GLN A 42 -12.67 15.55 2.99
N LEU A 43 -13.86 14.98 3.18
CA LEU A 43 -14.50 14.81 4.49
C LEU A 43 -14.26 13.42 5.09
N GLY A 44 -13.37 12.62 4.47
CA GLY A 44 -13.13 11.24 4.82
C GLY A 44 -14.32 10.31 4.52
N LEU A 45 -14.07 9.01 4.71
CA LEU A 45 -15.11 7.98 4.80
C LEU A 45 -14.95 7.31 6.17
N VAL A 46 -16.05 6.81 6.74
CA VAL A 46 -15.96 6.01 7.98
C VAL A 46 -15.20 4.73 7.66
N GLY A 47 -14.07 4.50 8.35
CA GLY A 47 -13.16 3.40 8.06
C GLY A 47 -12.26 3.62 6.83
N GLY A 48 -12.31 4.80 6.21
CA GLY A 48 -11.37 5.20 5.17
C GLY A 48 -10.03 5.63 5.72
N THR A 49 -9.02 5.65 4.85
CA THR A 49 -7.69 6.16 5.19
C THR A 49 -7.77 7.68 5.34
N SER A 50 -7.36 8.22 6.49
CA SER A 50 -7.27 9.67 6.73
C SER A 50 -5.83 10.15 6.89
N VAL A 51 -4.86 9.27 6.65
CA VAL A 51 -3.44 9.47 6.94
C VAL A 51 -2.63 9.28 5.66
N SER A 52 -1.46 9.91 5.59
CA SER A 52 -0.48 9.64 4.54
C SER A 52 -0.02 8.18 4.58
N HIS A 53 0.14 7.60 3.40
CA HIS A 53 0.75 6.28 3.25
C HIS A 53 2.21 6.42 2.85
N ILE A 54 2.99 5.36 3.05
CA ILE A 54 4.33 5.32 2.45
C ILE A 54 4.23 5.27 0.94
N LYS A 55 5.25 5.80 0.28
CA LYS A 55 5.37 5.77 -1.18
C LYS A 55 5.68 4.38 -1.73
N GLY A 56 6.39 3.56 -0.96
CA GLY A 56 6.61 2.14 -1.24
C GLY A 56 5.38 1.26 -1.00
N ASN A 57 5.55 -0.05 -1.18
CA ASN A 57 4.49 -1.02 -0.90
C ASN A 57 4.28 -1.20 0.61
N MET A 58 3.07 -0.93 1.11
CA MET A 58 2.74 -1.08 2.53
C MET A 58 2.86 -2.53 3.02
N VAL A 59 2.55 -3.51 2.17
CA VAL A 59 2.64 -4.92 2.56
C VAL A 59 4.09 -5.31 2.82
N ASP A 60 5.00 -4.86 1.96
CA ASP A 60 6.43 -5.17 2.10
C ASP A 60 7.03 -4.44 3.32
N LEU A 61 6.58 -3.22 3.61
CA LEU A 61 6.95 -2.51 4.84
C LEU A 61 6.53 -3.31 6.08
N GLU A 62 5.29 -3.78 6.15
CA GLU A 62 4.79 -4.56 7.28
C GLU A 62 5.54 -5.90 7.42
N SER A 63 5.81 -6.59 6.31
CA SER A 63 6.61 -7.81 6.30
C SER A 63 8.04 -7.57 6.79
N GLU A 64 8.61 -6.42 6.49
CA GLU A 64 9.93 -6.00 6.97
C GLU A 64 9.94 -5.62 8.44
N LEU A 65 8.95 -4.87 8.92
CA LEU A 65 8.79 -4.57 10.34
C LEU A 65 8.58 -5.86 11.16
N ARG A 66 7.97 -6.89 10.56
CA ARG A 66 7.85 -8.24 11.14
C ARG A 66 9.12 -9.10 10.98
N GLY A 67 10.13 -8.63 10.26
CA GLY A 67 11.42 -9.31 10.06
C GLY A 67 11.38 -10.53 9.12
N GLN A 68 10.35 -10.67 8.27
CA GLN A 68 10.16 -11.86 7.43
C GLN A 68 11.00 -11.82 6.13
N THR A 69 11.28 -10.61 5.67
CA THR A 69 11.99 -10.29 4.42
C THR A 69 13.50 -10.43 4.53
N ARG A 70 14.02 -10.70 5.73
CA ARG A 70 15.45 -10.92 6.01
C ARG A 70 15.81 -12.40 6.08
N ILE A 71 17.10 -12.69 5.90
CA ILE A 71 17.65 -14.03 6.12
C ILE A 71 17.73 -14.30 7.63
N ILE A 72 17.23 -15.46 8.06
CA ILE A 72 17.36 -15.90 9.44
C ILE A 72 18.83 -16.23 9.68
N SER A 73 19.53 -15.36 10.40
CA SER A 73 20.93 -15.56 10.78
C SER A 73 21.23 -14.86 12.11
N LYS A 74 22.35 -15.21 12.73
CA LYS A 74 22.87 -14.54 13.93
C LYS A 74 23.87 -13.42 13.62
N CYS A 75 24.18 -13.22 12.34
CA CYS A 75 25.16 -12.21 11.92
C CYS A 75 24.53 -10.81 12.01
N PRO A 76 25.22 -9.82 12.60
CA PRO A 76 24.69 -8.45 12.76
C PRO A 76 24.37 -7.77 11.44
N ASP A 77 25.10 -8.11 10.36
CA ASP A 77 24.94 -7.51 9.03
C ASP A 77 23.56 -7.81 8.40
N ASN A 78 22.93 -8.91 8.82
CA ASN A 78 21.63 -9.33 8.30
C ASN A 78 20.45 -8.76 9.11
N LEU A 79 20.72 -8.10 10.26
CA LEU A 79 19.71 -7.38 11.02
C LEU A 79 19.37 -6.02 10.38
N TYR A 80 18.23 -5.46 10.77
CA TYR A 80 17.81 -4.14 10.29
C TYR A 80 18.83 -3.06 10.65
N THR A 81 19.39 -2.45 9.62
CA THR A 81 20.27 -1.28 9.72
C THR A 81 19.50 -0.06 9.22
N PRO A 82 19.25 0.95 10.08
CA PRO A 82 18.54 2.14 9.65
C PRO A 82 19.38 2.90 8.63
N SER A 83 18.80 3.11 7.44
CA SER A 83 19.39 3.95 6.40
C SER A 83 18.94 5.40 6.61
N ASN A 84 19.87 6.35 6.55
CA ASN A 84 19.57 7.78 6.66
C ASN A 84 18.77 8.33 5.46
N ASN A 85 18.65 7.55 4.39
CA ASN A 85 18.05 8.00 3.14
C ASN A 85 16.53 7.74 3.08
N GLY A 86 15.92 7.22 4.16
CA GLY A 86 14.49 6.90 4.20
C GLY A 86 14.08 5.75 3.27
N ILE A 87 15.05 4.99 2.75
CA ILE A 87 14.83 3.82 1.90
C ILE A 87 15.32 2.59 2.65
N ILE A 88 14.43 1.62 2.85
CA ILE A 88 14.78 0.31 3.39
C ILE A 88 15.19 -0.60 2.22
N THR A 89 16.37 -1.19 2.33
CA THR A 89 16.83 -2.24 1.41
C THR A 89 16.90 -3.58 2.13
N ASN A 90 16.37 -4.62 1.51
CA ASN A 90 16.35 -5.99 2.03
C ASN A 90 16.79 -6.99 0.94
N ASP A 91 16.99 -8.24 1.34
CA ASP A 91 17.46 -9.30 0.43
C ASP A 91 16.35 -9.83 -0.49
N LYS A 92 15.09 -9.81 -0.04
CA LYS A 92 13.96 -10.50 -0.71
C LYS A 92 13.01 -9.57 -1.46
N THR A 93 12.98 -8.29 -1.12
CA THR A 93 12.02 -7.31 -1.66
C THR A 93 12.76 -6.18 -2.34
N GLU A 94 12.05 -5.51 -3.25
CA GLU A 94 12.52 -4.25 -3.82
C GLU A 94 12.72 -3.18 -2.72
N PRO A 95 13.57 -2.16 -2.95
CA PRO A 95 13.78 -1.09 -1.99
C PRO A 95 12.47 -0.36 -1.64
N ILE A 96 12.19 -0.21 -0.35
CA ILE A 96 10.95 0.37 0.16
C ILE A 96 11.21 1.83 0.54
N ASP A 97 10.59 2.75 -0.19
CA ASP A 97 10.62 4.19 0.10
C ASP A 97 9.62 4.53 1.24
N GLN A 98 10.14 5.04 2.36
CA GLN A 98 9.39 5.41 3.55
C GLN A 98 8.82 6.83 3.49
N GLU A 99 9.09 7.60 2.44
CA GLU A 99 8.56 8.95 2.30
C GLU A 99 7.02 8.95 2.33
N MET A 100 6.45 9.87 3.10
CA MET A 100 4.99 9.96 3.27
C MET A 100 4.35 10.57 2.01
N LYS A 101 3.60 9.75 1.29
CA LYS A 101 2.77 10.17 0.16
C LYS A 101 1.36 10.50 0.63
N HIS A 102 1.01 11.78 0.53
CA HIS A 102 -0.35 12.25 0.77
C HIS A 102 -1.17 12.06 -0.50
N LEU A 103 -2.33 11.41 -0.37
CA LEU A 103 -3.24 11.21 -1.49
C LEU A 103 -4.01 12.51 -1.77
N PRO A 104 -4.21 12.88 -3.05
CA PRO A 104 -4.99 14.06 -3.41
C PRO A 104 -6.46 13.90 -3.04
N SER A 105 -7.16 15.02 -2.88
CA SER A 105 -8.60 15.01 -2.60
C SER A 105 -9.40 14.69 -3.87
N CYS A 106 -10.33 13.72 -3.79
CA CYS A 106 -11.32 13.42 -4.82
C CYS A 106 -12.67 13.09 -4.18
N GLN A 107 -13.77 13.33 -4.89
CA GLN A 107 -15.11 13.10 -4.37
C GLN A 107 -15.90 12.19 -5.30
N SER A 108 -16.29 11.01 -4.80
CA SER A 108 -17.32 10.18 -5.43
C SER A 108 -18.74 10.54 -4.94
N ILE A 109 -18.87 11.22 -3.80
CA ILE A 109 -20.13 11.61 -3.17
C ILE A 109 -20.28 13.12 -3.28
N MET A 110 -21.42 13.58 -3.81
CA MET A 110 -21.74 14.99 -3.89
C MET A 110 -22.24 15.49 -2.52
N TYR A 111 -21.50 16.37 -1.88
CA TYR A 111 -21.97 17.10 -0.71
C TYR A 111 -22.70 18.37 -1.15
N ARG A 112 -23.95 18.54 -0.68
CA ARG A 112 -24.68 19.80 -0.88
C ARG A 112 -24.09 20.87 0.03
N SER A 113 -24.07 22.12 -0.42
CA SER A 113 -23.71 23.24 0.44
C SER A 113 -24.70 23.33 1.62
N VAL A 114 -24.16 23.45 2.83
CA VAL A 114 -24.97 23.75 4.02
C VAL A 114 -25.15 25.26 4.09
N PRO A 115 -26.36 25.79 4.31
CA PRO A 115 -26.55 27.22 4.50
C PRO A 115 -25.75 27.70 5.71
N LEU A 116 -25.04 28.82 5.55
CA LEU A 116 -24.35 29.47 6.67
C LEU A 116 -25.37 29.96 7.70
N PRO A 117 -25.06 29.89 9.01
CA PRO A 117 -25.91 30.50 10.01
C PRO A 117 -25.99 32.01 9.79
N PRO A 118 -27.11 32.65 10.16
CA PRO A 118 -27.21 34.10 10.08
C PRO A 118 -26.13 34.77 10.97
N PRO A 119 -25.66 35.98 10.60
CA PRO A 119 -24.65 36.68 11.37
C PRO A 119 -25.12 36.92 12.80
N LEU A 120 -24.19 36.77 13.75
CA LEU A 120 -24.46 36.98 15.16
C LEU A 120 -24.80 38.46 15.40
N LYS A 121 -26.00 38.74 15.90
CA LYS A 121 -26.39 40.10 16.30
C LYS A 121 -25.75 40.40 17.66
N ILE A 122 -24.56 40.97 17.65
CA ILE A 122 -23.93 41.51 18.86
C ILE A 122 -24.56 42.87 19.10
N ASN A 123 -25.44 42.97 20.10
CA ASN A 123 -25.86 44.26 20.62
C ASN A 123 -24.67 44.80 21.42
N ASN A 124 -23.93 45.76 20.87
CA ASN A 124 -22.99 46.52 21.67
C ASN A 124 -23.78 47.24 22.77
N CYS A 125 -23.44 46.96 24.03
CA CYS A 125 -23.88 47.75 25.17
C CYS A 125 -23.28 49.15 25.11
#